data_AF-A0A657AWZ1-F1
#
_entry.id   AF-A0A657AWZ1-F1
#
_cell.length_a   1.000
_cell.length_b   1.000
_cell.length_c   1.000
_cell.angle_alpha   90.00
_cell.angle_beta   90.00
_cell.angle_gamma   90.00
#
_symmetry.space_group_name_H-M   'P 1'
#
loop_
_entity.id
_entity.type
_entity.pdbx_description
1 polymer ?
#
loop_
_entity_poly.entity_id
_entity_poly.type
_entity_poly.pdbx_seq_one_letter_code
_entity_poly.pdbx_strand_id
1 'polypeptide(L)'
;TTHVGWQIGDGDIIKLTNSSAAQLCILFYAAMLSGIYIIGKFIDFFAATYGVEASEHNGIILAAYTATPLFLIGAIAIYPVLWVNMMAGVVAVCWSVYLLYEGLPILMKIPEDRGFMFASSILTVGLVMLVGLFAISVIIWSVGVGPEYIS
;
A
#
# COMPACT_ATOMS: atom_id res chain seq x y z
N THR A 1 -2.38 28.52 -8.64
CA THR A 1 -1.03 28.11 -8.19
C THR A 1 -1.07 26.63 -7.85
N THR A 2 -0.82 25.78 -8.86
CA THR A 2 -0.61 24.33 -8.68
C THR A 2 0.82 24.10 -9.12
N HIS A 3 1.72 23.93 -8.15
CA HIS A 3 3.17 24.07 -8.37
C HIS A 3 3.85 22.80 -8.93
N VAL A 4 3.15 21.66 -9.04
CA VAL A 4 3.69 20.41 -9.58
C VAL A 4 2.61 19.69 -10.39
N GLY A 5 2.92 19.31 -11.63
CA GLY A 5 2.08 18.45 -12.47
C GLY A 5 2.96 17.44 -13.19
N TRP A 6 2.40 16.28 -13.54
CA TRP A 6 3.15 15.22 -14.20
C TRP A 6 3.11 15.42 -15.72
N GLN A 7 4.28 15.38 -16.36
CA GLN A 7 4.42 15.36 -17.81
C GLN A 7 4.85 13.96 -18.24
N ILE A 8 4.05 13.29 -19.06
CA ILE A 8 4.41 12.00 -19.65
C ILE A 8 4.87 12.25 -21.09
N GLY A 9 6.17 12.13 -21.35
CA GLY A 9 6.75 12.38 -22.68
C GLY A 9 6.75 13.87 -23.06
N ASP A 10 6.29 14.17 -24.27
CA ASP A 10 6.26 15.53 -24.87
C ASP A 10 4.85 16.17 -24.80
N GLY A 11 3.96 15.62 -23.97
CA GLY A 11 2.58 16.10 -23.80
C GLY A 11 2.44 17.25 -22.78
N ASP A 12 1.25 17.85 -22.71
CA ASP A 12 0.95 18.92 -21.76
C ASP A 12 1.00 18.46 -20.29
N ILE A 13 1.35 19.38 -19.39
CA ILE A 13 1.43 19.12 -17.96
C ILE A 13 0.02 18.83 -17.43
N ILE A 14 -0.24 17.58 -17.04
CA ILE A 14 -1.53 17.16 -16.48
C ILE A 14 -1.65 17.71 -15.06
N LYS A 15 -2.63 18.61 -14.84
CA LYS A 15 -2.92 19.22 -13.55
C LYS A 15 -4.36 18.93 -13.15
N LEU A 16 -4.60 18.78 -11.85
CA LEU A 16 -5.93 18.56 -11.28
C LEU A 16 -6.51 19.86 -10.73
N THR A 17 -7.85 19.99 -10.73
CA THR A 17 -8.52 21.06 -9.98
C THR A 17 -8.26 20.88 -8.48
N ASN A 18 -8.20 21.98 -7.72
CA ASN A 18 -7.96 21.92 -6.27
C ASN A 18 -9.05 21.10 -5.53
N SER A 19 -10.30 21.16 -6.00
CA SER A 19 -11.42 20.43 -5.41
C SER A 19 -11.30 18.92 -5.64
N SER A 20 -11.02 18.48 -6.87
CA SER A 20 -10.86 17.05 -7.16
C SER A 20 -9.60 16.48 -6.51
N ALA A 21 -8.51 17.25 -6.49
CA ALA A 21 -7.27 16.87 -5.83
C ALA A 21 -7.47 16.63 -4.32
N ALA A 22 -8.15 17.55 -3.62
CA ALA A 22 -8.44 17.39 -2.20
C ALA A 22 -9.31 16.15 -1.91
N GLN A 23 -10.36 15.92 -2.70
CA GLN A 23 -11.24 14.77 -2.55
C GLN A 23 -10.49 13.45 -2.76
N LEU A 24 -9.65 13.37 -3.81
CA LEU A 24 -8.82 12.19 -4.08
C LEU A 24 -7.79 11.93 -2.97
N CYS A 25 -7.15 12.99 -2.43
CA CYS A 25 -6.22 12.85 -1.32
C CYS A 25 -6.90 12.28 -0.06
N ILE A 26 -8.11 12.75 0.27
CA ILE A 26 -8.87 12.26 1.44
C ILE A 26 -9.25 10.78 1.25
N LEU A 27 -9.77 10.42 0.08
CA LEU A 27 -10.14 9.04 -0.23
C LEU A 27 -8.93 8.11 -0.20
N PHE A 28 -7.81 8.54 -0.78
CA PHE A 28 -6.58 7.76 -0.80
C PHE A 28 -6.02 7.55 0.61
N TYR A 29 -6.02 8.59 1.44
CA TYR A 29 -5.59 8.49 2.84
C TYR A 29 -6.47 7.53 3.65
N ALA A 30 -7.80 7.62 3.49
CA ALA A 30 -8.73 6.69 4.13
C ALA A 30 -8.50 5.24 3.65
N ALA A 31 -8.25 5.04 2.35
CA ALA A 31 -7.92 3.75 1.78
C ALA A 31 -6.63 3.17 2.39
N MET A 32 -5.57 3.98 2.54
CA MET A 32 -4.30 3.55 3.16
C MET A 32 -4.50 3.06 4.60
N LEU A 33 -5.21 3.84 5.42
CA LEU A 33 -5.50 3.46 6.82
C LEU A 33 -6.34 2.19 6.89
N SER A 34 -7.39 2.10 6.06
CA SER A 34 -8.24 0.90 6.01
C SER A 34 -7.46 -0.33 5.55
N GLY A 35 -6.54 -0.17 4.59
CA GLY A 35 -5.68 -1.25 4.10
C GLY A 35 -4.79 -1.81 5.19
N ILE A 36 -4.09 -0.96 5.96
CA ILE A 36 -3.26 -1.42 7.08
C ILE A 36 -4.10 -2.15 8.12
N TYR A 37 -5.25 -1.59 8.49
CA TYR A 37 -6.12 -2.19 9.49
C TYR A 37 -6.63 -3.58 9.05
N ILE A 38 -7.09 -3.69 7.81
CA ILE A 38 -7.61 -4.96 7.27
C ILE A 38 -6.47 -5.99 7.15
N ILE A 39 -5.30 -5.62 6.61
CA ILE A 39 -4.13 -6.53 6.54
C ILE A 39 -3.77 -7.01 7.94
N GLY A 40 -3.65 -6.10 8.91
CA GLY A 40 -3.29 -6.44 10.28
C GLY A 40 -4.28 -7.41 10.92
N LYS A 41 -5.58 -7.21 10.71
CA LYS A 41 -6.62 -8.13 11.20
C LYS A 41 -6.56 -9.50 10.51
N PHE A 42 -6.25 -9.55 9.22
CA PHE A 42 -6.01 -10.82 8.54
C PHE A 42 -4.78 -11.52 9.12
N ILE A 43 -3.68 -10.81 9.34
CA ILE A 43 -2.47 -11.35 9.96
C ILE A 43 -2.78 -11.95 11.33
N ASP A 44 -3.54 -11.25 12.18
CA ASP A 44 -3.95 -11.76 13.49
C ASP A 44 -4.86 -13.00 13.39
N PHE A 45 -5.83 -12.98 12.47
CA PHE A 45 -6.72 -14.12 12.21
C PHE A 45 -5.94 -15.36 11.78
N PHE A 46 -4.97 -15.14 10.91
CA PHE A 46 -4.04 -16.16 10.45
C PHE A 46 -3.17 -16.65 11.61
N ALA A 47 -2.66 -15.78 12.49
CA ALA A 47 -1.80 -16.19 13.60
C ALA A 47 -2.56 -17.07 14.62
N ALA A 48 -3.81 -16.72 14.91
CA ALA A 48 -4.71 -17.52 15.74
C ALA A 48 -4.94 -18.93 15.16
N THR A 49 -5.05 -19.04 13.83
CA THR A 49 -5.25 -20.32 13.14
C THR A 49 -4.01 -21.23 13.21
N TYR A 50 -2.82 -20.63 13.25
CA TYR A 50 -1.56 -21.36 13.36
C TYR A 50 -1.12 -21.64 14.81
N GLY A 51 -1.94 -21.25 15.80
CA GLY A 51 -1.71 -21.54 17.21
C GLY A 51 -0.70 -20.63 17.90
N VAL A 52 -0.48 -19.42 17.38
CA VAL A 52 0.35 -18.40 18.03
C VAL A 52 -0.33 -17.92 19.33
N GLU A 53 0.45 -17.71 20.38
CA GLU A 53 -0.09 -17.28 21.67
C GLU A 53 -0.80 -15.92 21.57
N ALA A 54 -1.87 -15.77 22.35
CA ALA A 54 -2.71 -14.58 22.33
C ALA A 54 -1.94 -13.26 22.57
N SER A 55 -0.82 -13.33 23.30
CA SER A 55 0.04 -12.17 23.63
C SER A 55 0.85 -11.62 22.45
N GLU A 56 0.91 -12.34 21.32
CA GLU A 56 1.75 -12.01 20.16
C GLU A 56 0.95 -11.57 18.93
N HIS A 57 -0.36 -11.34 19.06
CA HIS A 57 -1.23 -10.77 18.02
C HIS A 57 -0.97 -9.26 17.83
N ASN A 58 0.16 -8.94 17.20
CA ASN A 58 0.52 -7.58 16.82
C ASN A 58 0.52 -7.43 15.29
N GLY A 59 -0.45 -8.04 14.60
CA GLY A 59 -0.53 -8.04 13.14
C GLY A 59 -0.64 -6.64 12.52
N ILE A 60 -1.32 -5.71 13.19
CA ILE A 60 -1.39 -4.30 12.76
C ILE A 60 0.00 -3.63 12.80
N ILE A 61 0.82 -3.94 13.81
CA ILE A 61 2.18 -3.40 13.92
C ILE A 61 3.03 -3.91 12.77
N LEU A 62 2.97 -5.22 12.49
CA LEU A 62 3.67 -5.81 11.34
C LEU A 62 3.22 -5.19 10.02
N ALA A 63 1.91 -5.05 9.82
CA ALA A 63 1.34 -4.42 8.62
C ALA A 63 1.86 -2.98 8.45
N ALA A 64 1.92 -2.20 9.53
CA ALA A 64 2.45 -0.83 9.50
C ALA A 64 3.95 -0.79 9.17
N TYR A 65 4.76 -1.69 9.74
CA TYR A 65 6.19 -1.78 9.43
C TYR A 65 6.43 -2.15 7.96
N THR A 66 5.71 -3.14 7.44
CA THR A 66 5.83 -3.55 6.03
C THR A 66 5.33 -2.47 5.06
N ALA A 67 4.36 -1.65 5.44
CA ALA A 67 3.85 -0.54 4.63
C ALA A 67 4.74 0.71 4.66
N THR A 68 5.64 0.86 5.63
CA THR A 68 6.53 2.02 5.79
C THR A 68 7.36 2.35 4.53
N PRO A 69 8.08 1.40 3.89
CA PRO A 69 8.82 1.70 2.66
C PRO A 69 7.92 2.15 1.50
N LEU A 70 6.68 1.63 1.43
CA LEU A 70 5.69 2.05 0.43
C LEU A 70 5.18 3.47 0.68
N PHE A 71 5.08 3.91 1.92
CA PHE A 71 4.72 5.30 2.21
C PHE A 71 5.86 6.27 1.95
N LEU A 72 7.10 5.88 2.27
CA LEU A 72 8.30 6.65 1.96
C LEU A 72 8.43 6.89 0.45
N ILE A 73 8.14 5.88 -0.39
CA ILE A 73 8.18 6.04 -1.84
C ILE A 73 7.07 6.96 -2.37
N GLY A 74 5.93 7.02 -1.67
CA GLY A 74 4.87 7.97 -1.99
C GLY A 74 5.33 9.44 -1.93
N ALA A 75 6.28 9.77 -1.06
CA ALA A 75 6.87 11.11 -1.03
C ALA A 75 7.79 11.39 -2.23
N ILE A 76 8.45 10.37 -2.77
CA ILE A 76 9.32 10.49 -3.96
C ILE A 76 8.47 10.75 -5.22
N ALA A 77 7.21 10.33 -5.24
CA ALA A 77 6.27 10.60 -6.34
C ALA A 77 5.92 12.10 -6.51
N ILE A 78 6.38 12.98 -5.60
CA ILE A 78 6.33 14.44 -5.78
C ILE A 78 7.28 14.89 -6.89
N TYR A 79 8.37 14.15 -7.14
CA TYR A 79 9.30 14.42 -8.23
C TYR A 79 8.81 13.77 -9.53
N PRO A 80 8.52 14.54 -10.59
CA PRO A 80 7.93 14.03 -11.84
C PRO A 80 8.97 13.36 -12.76
N VAL A 81 9.81 12.48 -12.21
CA VAL A 81 10.78 11.68 -12.97
C VAL A 81 10.30 10.24 -13.00
N LEU A 82 9.66 9.86 -14.10
CA LEU A 82 8.98 8.57 -14.26
C LEU A 82 9.91 7.38 -13.99
N TRP A 83 11.13 7.41 -14.54
CA TRP A 83 12.12 6.35 -14.34
C TRP A 83 12.56 6.19 -12.88
N VAL A 84 12.75 7.30 -12.17
CA VAL A 84 13.13 7.28 -10.75
C VAL A 84 11.98 6.72 -9.93
N ASN A 85 10.75 7.17 -10.17
CA ASN A 85 9.58 6.68 -9.46
C ASN A 85 9.32 5.18 -9.71
N MET A 86 9.50 4.70 -10.95
CA MET A 86 9.39 3.27 -11.26
C MET A 86 10.43 2.43 -10.53
N MET A 87 11.71 2.81 -10.62
CA MET A 87 12.80 2.09 -9.95
C MET A 87 12.61 2.08 -8.44
N ALA A 88 12.27 3.24 -7.88
CA ALA A 88 12.09 3.38 -6.45
C ALA A 88 10.84 2.61 -5.96
N GLY A 89 9.76 2.57 -6.75
CA GLY A 89 8.58 1.75 -6.49
C GLY A 89 8.89 0.25 -6.42
N VAL A 90 9.69 -0.26 -7.36
CA VAL A 90 10.14 -1.67 -7.34
C VAL A 90 10.96 -1.95 -6.08
N VAL A 91 11.92 -1.09 -5.75
CA VAL A 91 12.74 -1.22 -4.53
C VAL A 91 11.87 -1.21 -3.27
N ALA A 92 10.89 -0.32 -3.20
CA ALA A 92 9.97 -0.23 -2.05
C ALA A 92 9.12 -1.49 -1.90
N VAL A 93 8.62 -2.06 -2.99
CA VAL A 93 7.87 -3.33 -2.97
C VAL A 93 8.77 -4.48 -2.53
N CYS A 94 9.96 -4.62 -3.12
CA CYS A 94 10.92 -5.66 -2.73
C CYS A 94 11.28 -5.55 -1.24
N TRP A 95 11.48 -4.34 -0.74
CA TRP A 95 11.78 -4.11 0.68
C TRP A 95 10.57 -4.40 1.57
N SER A 96 9.36 -4.01 1.17
CA SER A 96 8.12 -4.34 1.89
C SER A 96 7.94 -5.85 2.04
N VAL A 97 8.16 -6.60 0.95
CA VAL A 97 8.10 -8.07 0.97
C VAL A 97 9.19 -8.64 1.87
N TYR A 98 10.43 -8.16 1.75
CA TYR A 98 11.53 -8.58 2.61
C TYR A 98 11.21 -8.40 4.10
N LEU A 99 10.69 -7.22 4.48
CA LEU A 99 10.27 -6.93 5.85
C LEU A 99 9.11 -7.82 6.32
N LEU A 100 8.21 -8.21 5.43
CA LEU A 100 7.13 -9.14 5.77
C LEU A 100 7.69 -10.53 6.10
N TYR A 101 8.57 -11.07 5.24
CA TYR A 101 9.14 -12.41 5.44
C TYR A 101 10.03 -12.50 6.67
N GLU A 102 10.80 -11.46 6.97
CA GLU A 102 11.70 -11.45 8.14
C GLU A 102 10.97 -11.02 9.42
N GLY A 103 10.11 -10.00 9.34
CA GLY A 103 9.41 -9.45 10.51
C GLY A 103 8.32 -10.35 11.07
N LEU A 104 7.67 -11.16 10.23
CA LEU A 104 6.61 -12.07 10.62
C LEU A 104 7.05 -13.16 11.63
N PRO A 105 8.05 -14.01 11.33
CA PRO A 105 8.50 -15.04 12.26
C PRO A 105 9.08 -14.44 13.56
N ILE A 106 9.73 -13.28 13.48
CA ILE A 106 10.29 -12.59 14.65
C ILE A 106 9.19 -12.07 15.58
N LEU A 107 8.18 -11.38 15.04
CA LEU A 107 7.15 -10.73 15.85
C LEU A 107 6.14 -11.72 16.44
N MET A 108 5.88 -12.82 15.73
CA MET A 108 4.89 -13.84 16.11
C MET A 108 5.51 -15.11 16.69
N LYS A 109 6.83 -15.14 16.89
CA LYS A 109 7.64 -16.26 17.39
C LYS A 109 7.26 -17.62 16.78
N ILE A 110 6.96 -17.63 15.49
CA ILE A 110 6.65 -18.85 14.74
C ILE A 110 7.99 -19.49 14.33
N PRO A 111 8.15 -20.83 14.45
CA PRO A 111 9.33 -21.51 13.92
C PRO A 111 9.52 -21.21 12.43
N GLU A 112 10.75 -20.88 12.02
CA GLU A 112 11.09 -20.42 10.66
C GLU A 112 10.58 -21.37 9.56
N ASP A 113 10.58 -22.68 9.83
CA ASP A 113 10.09 -23.72 8.92
C ASP A 113 8.62 -23.50 8.50
N ARG A 114 7.80 -22.90 9.37
CA ARG A 114 6.38 -22.56 9.11
C ARG A 114 6.18 -21.09 8.75
N GLY A 115 7.12 -20.23 9.16
CA GLY A 115 7.08 -18.80 8.90
C GLY A 115 7.02 -18.45 7.42
N PHE A 116 7.74 -19.20 6.56
CA PHE A 116 7.74 -18.98 5.11
C PHE A 116 6.36 -19.17 4.47
N MET A 117 5.71 -20.31 4.75
CA MET A 117 4.36 -20.62 4.22
C MET A 117 3.31 -19.62 4.71
N PHE A 118 3.50 -19.14 5.94
CA PHE A 118 2.63 -18.18 6.58
C PHE A 118 2.79 -16.77 5.97
N ALA A 119 4.01 -16.30 5.80
CA ALA A 119 4.33 -15.05 5.13
C ALA A 119 3.83 -15.04 3.68
N SER A 120 4.00 -16.12 2.92
CA SER A 120 3.49 -16.22 1.54
C SER A 120 1.96 -16.16 1.47
N SER A 121 1.26 -16.71 2.46
CA SER A 121 -0.20 -16.65 2.54
C SER A 121 -0.67 -15.21 2.76
N ILE A 122 -0.02 -14.50 3.69
CA ILE A 122 -0.31 -13.09 3.96
C ILE A 122 0.02 -12.21 2.76
N LEU A 123 1.14 -12.47 2.08
CA LEU A 123 1.50 -11.77 0.85
C LEU A 123 0.41 -11.94 -0.23
N THR A 124 -0.13 -13.15 -0.37
CA THR A 124 -1.21 -13.44 -1.33
C THR A 124 -2.48 -12.66 -0.98
N VAL A 125 -2.86 -12.61 0.30
CA VAL A 125 -3.98 -11.79 0.77
C VAL A 125 -3.73 -10.31 0.49
N GLY A 126 -2.52 -9.82 0.75
CA GLY A 126 -2.12 -8.45 0.44
C GLY A 126 -2.27 -8.13 -1.05
N LEU A 127 -1.87 -9.05 -1.94
CA LEU A 127 -2.04 -8.89 -3.38
C LEU A 127 -3.51 -8.87 -3.80
N VAL A 128 -4.34 -9.76 -3.26
CA VAL A 128 -5.80 -9.76 -3.52
C VAL A 128 -6.43 -8.44 -3.08
N MET A 129 -6.02 -7.92 -1.92
CA MET A 129 -6.51 -6.63 -1.44
C MET A 129 -6.04 -5.45 -2.28
N LEU A 130 -4.80 -5.49 -2.79
CA LEU A 130 -4.30 -4.49 -3.73
C LEU A 130 -5.15 -4.45 -5.01
N VAL A 131 -5.46 -5.62 -5.58
CA VAL A 131 -6.33 -5.73 -6.76
C VAL A 131 -7.75 -5.25 -6.44
N GLY A 132 -8.28 -5.61 -5.27
CA GLY A 132 -9.57 -5.13 -4.79
C GLY A 132 -9.61 -3.60 -4.65
N LEU A 133 -8.54 -2.99 -4.14
CA LEU A 133 -8.39 -1.54 -4.06
C LEU A 133 -8.42 -0.89 -5.45
N PHE A 134 -7.74 -1.46 -6.43
CA PHE A 134 -7.79 -0.97 -7.82
C PHE A 134 -9.21 -1.07 -8.40
N ALA A 135 -9.91 -2.18 -8.19
CA ALA A 135 -11.29 -2.34 -8.65
C ALA A 135 -12.24 -1.31 -8.00
N ILE A 136 -12.15 -1.12 -6.69
CA ILE A 136 -12.95 -0.12 -5.95
C ILE A 136 -12.64 1.29 -6.47
N SER A 137 -11.37 1.60 -6.71
CA SER A 137 -10.96 2.90 -7.25
C SER A 137 -11.59 3.17 -8.61
N VAL A 138 -11.59 2.19 -9.52
CA VAL A 138 -12.23 2.30 -10.84
C VAL A 138 -13.74 2.51 -10.72
N ILE A 139 -14.40 1.80 -9.79
CA ILE A 139 -15.84 1.96 -9.55
C ILE A 139 -16.14 3.38 -9.03
N ILE A 140 -15.36 3.88 -8.07
CA ILE A 140 -15.53 5.24 -7.52
C ILE A 140 -15.39 6.29 -8.62
N TRP A 141 -14.39 6.14 -9.49
CA TRP A 141 -14.21 7.04 -10.63
C TRP A 141 -15.37 6.96 -11.62
N SER A 142 -15.92 5.76 -11.85
CA SER A 142 -17.08 5.56 -12.72
C SER A 142 -18.38 6.18 -12.18
N VAL A 143 -18.50 6.41 -10.87
CA VAL A 143 -19.68 7.04 -10.24
C VAL A 143 -19.57 8.58 -10.23
N GLY A 144 -18.49 9.15 -10.78
CA GLY A 144 -18.32 10.60 -10.97
C GLY A 144 -17.34 11.25 -9.99
N VAL A 145 -16.67 10.48 -9.13
CA VAL A 145 -15.59 10.96 -8.26
C VAL A 145 -14.25 10.73 -8.95
N GLY A 146 -14.09 11.29 -10.14
CA GLY A 146 -12.90 11.16 -10.97
C GLY A 146 -11.96 12.37 -10.89
N PRO A 147 -10.70 12.23 -11.33
CA PRO A 147 -9.80 13.36 -11.51
C PRO A 147 -10.34 14.34 -12.56
N GLU A 148 -10.61 15.59 -12.15
CA GLU A 148 -10.92 16.68 -13.07
C GLU A 148 -9.64 17.42 -13.45
N TYR A 149 -9.32 17.41 -14.73
CA TYR A 149 -8.10 18.01 -15.26
C TYR A 149 -8.31 19.48 -15.63
N ILE A 150 -7.31 20.30 -15.37
CA ILE A 150 -7.21 21.66 -15.93
C ILE A 150 -6.17 21.65 -17.07
N SER A 151 -6.52 22.24 -18.21
CA SER A 151 -5.55 22.66 -19.23
C SER A 151 -4.75 23.87 -18.75
#